data_AF-A0A7C8AHJ2-F1
#
_entry.id   AF-A0A7C8AHJ2-F1
#
_cell.length_a   1.000
_cell.length_b   1.000
_cell.length_c   1.000
_cell.angle_alpha   90.00
_cell.angle_beta   90.00
_cell.angle_gamma   90.00
#
_symmetry.space_group_name_H-M   'P 1'
#
loop_
_entity.id
_entity.type
_entity.pdbx_description
1 polymer ?
#
loop_
_entity_poly.entity_id
_entity_poly.type
_entity_poly.pdbx_seq_one_letter_code
_entity_poly.pdbx_strand_id
1 'polypeptide(L)'
;MKSSRKSAFFPRRRPASGLTLVEVVMATAISMVPISAILVLLVGGQRSWERGYNYANRQIEIEGQAAAAIFGRVGRKSDYDNCQIYDITKSRRDLICGETVEFRYWSNKRNSFIGRDPQSSPGSSGSPTEYARFYLEEGDDEAGVLKVDYGLYPQGSRQRAARSVTIAENVTSVEFRRTRFNSIGHGSVKMKLTLTDPDDGKTITITGAALMRN
;
A
#
# COMPACT_ATOMS: atom_id res chain seq x y z
N MET A 1 65.33 2.83 -63.41
CA MET A 1 64.94 3.66 -62.26
C MET A 1 63.53 4.21 -62.50
N LYS A 2 62.56 3.90 -61.62
CA LYS A 2 61.14 4.25 -61.77
C LYS A 2 60.90 5.71 -61.39
N SER A 3 60.33 6.48 -62.32
CA SER A 3 59.95 7.89 -62.13
C SER A 3 58.69 8.00 -61.27
N SER A 4 58.81 8.65 -60.12
CA SER A 4 57.74 8.91 -59.14
C SER A 4 57.07 10.24 -59.44
N ARG A 5 55.82 10.22 -59.92
CA ARG A 5 54.98 11.41 -60.08
C ARG A 5 54.31 11.75 -58.74
N LYS A 6 54.81 12.78 -58.07
CA LYS A 6 54.13 13.40 -56.91
C LYS A 6 52.95 14.23 -57.44
N SER A 7 51.71 13.81 -57.18
CA SER A 7 50.53 14.63 -57.44
C SER A 7 50.44 15.72 -56.37
N ALA A 8 50.49 16.97 -56.80
CA ALA A 8 50.30 18.13 -55.95
C ALA A 8 48.81 18.24 -55.58
N PHE A 9 48.47 17.92 -54.34
CA PHE A 9 47.16 18.17 -53.75
C PHE A 9 47.05 19.68 -53.48
N PHE A 10 46.47 20.42 -54.44
CA PHE A 10 46.15 21.83 -54.23
C PHE A 10 44.93 21.95 -53.31
N PRO A 11 45.02 22.62 -52.14
CA PRO A 11 43.87 22.88 -51.30
C PRO A 11 42.94 23.85 -52.03
N ARG A 12 41.78 23.37 -52.49
CA ARG A 12 40.69 24.24 -52.97
C ARG A 12 40.26 25.15 -51.82
N ARG A 13 40.68 26.41 -51.87
CA ARG A 13 40.12 27.49 -51.02
C ARG A 13 38.62 27.58 -51.34
N ARG A 14 37.78 27.21 -50.37
CA ARG A 14 36.33 27.42 -50.49
C ARG A 14 36.09 28.93 -50.50
N PRO A 15 35.32 29.48 -51.45
CA PRO A 15 34.93 30.88 -51.40
C PRO A 15 34.10 31.10 -50.13
N ALA A 16 34.44 32.13 -49.36
CA ALA A 16 33.65 32.55 -48.20
C ALA A 16 32.36 33.20 -48.73
N SER A 17 31.31 32.40 -48.89
CA SER A 17 29.98 32.89 -49.20
C SER A 17 29.38 33.54 -47.95
N GLY A 18 29.15 34.85 -47.99
CA GLY A 18 28.44 35.55 -46.93
C GLY A 18 26.98 35.07 -46.87
N LEU A 19 26.49 34.79 -45.66
CA LEU A 19 25.09 34.48 -45.40
C LEU A 19 24.22 35.67 -45.77
N THR A 20 23.20 35.45 -46.59
CA THR A 20 22.21 36.49 -46.90
C THR A 20 21.19 36.56 -45.77
N LEU A 21 20.68 37.75 -45.47
CA LEU A 21 19.69 37.95 -44.39
C LEU A 21 18.43 37.11 -44.61
N VAL A 22 18.01 36.95 -45.86
CA VAL A 22 16.85 36.13 -46.25
C VAL A 22 17.07 34.65 -45.92
N GLU A 23 18.28 34.13 -46.12
CA GLU A 23 18.61 32.73 -45.82
C GLU A 23 18.56 32.46 -44.32
N VAL A 24 19.03 33.40 -43.49
CA VAL A 24 18.94 33.29 -42.03
C VAL A 24 17.49 33.30 -41.55
N VAL A 25 16.65 34.18 -42.12
CA VAL A 25 15.22 34.26 -41.79
C VAL A 25 14.48 32.98 -42.19
N MET A 26 14.77 32.44 -43.38
CA MET A 26 14.16 31.16 -43.81
C MET A 26 14.63 29.99 -42.93
N ALA A 27 15.91 29.93 -42.59
CA ALA A 27 16.45 28.88 -41.72
C ALA A 27 15.85 28.94 -40.31
N THR A 28 15.66 30.13 -39.74
CA THR A 28 15.02 30.31 -38.43
C THR A 28 13.53 29.97 -38.44
N ALA A 29 12.80 30.34 -39.50
CA ALA A 29 11.40 29.96 -39.64
C ALA A 29 11.23 28.44 -39.72
N ILE A 30 12.09 27.75 -40.50
CA ILE A 30 12.05 26.30 -40.63
C ILE A 30 12.43 25.61 -39.31
N SER A 31 13.38 26.15 -38.55
CA SER A 31 13.82 25.56 -37.28
C SER A 31 12.80 25.69 -36.15
N MET A 32 11.87 26.65 -36.20
CA MET A 32 10.81 26.79 -35.18
C MET A 32 9.82 25.62 -35.16
N VAL A 33 9.58 24.96 -36.30
CA VAL A 33 8.63 23.85 -36.40
C VAL A 33 9.03 22.64 -35.53
N PRO A 34 10.25 22.06 -35.68
CA PRO A 34 10.65 20.93 -34.83
C PRO A 34 10.79 21.33 -33.36
N ILE A 35 11.25 22.55 -33.06
CA ILE A 35 11.34 23.05 -31.68
C ILE A 35 9.96 23.07 -31.03
N SER A 36 8.95 23.59 -31.73
CA SER A 36 7.57 23.63 -31.23
C SER A 36 7.00 22.23 -31.01
N ALA A 37 7.26 21.29 -31.93
CA ALA A 37 6.84 19.90 -31.78
C ALA A 37 7.46 19.23 -30.54
N ILE A 38 8.75 19.45 -30.30
CA ILE A 38 9.45 18.93 -29.10
C ILE A 38 8.85 19.54 -27.84
N LEU A 39 8.55 20.84 -27.81
CA LEU A 39 7.96 21.49 -26.65
C LEU A 39 6.57 20.93 -26.32
N VAL A 40 5.71 20.72 -27.33
CA VAL A 40 4.39 20.12 -27.12
C VAL A 40 4.51 18.70 -26.58
N LEU A 41 5.44 17.90 -27.12
CA LEU A 41 5.69 16.54 -26.63
C LEU A 41 6.22 16.54 -25.20
N LEU A 42 7.11 17.47 -24.85
CA LEU A 42 7.71 17.56 -23.52
C LEU A 42 6.65 17.96 -22.48
N VAL A 43 5.82 18.96 -22.77
CA VAL A 43 4.73 19.37 -21.88
C VAL A 43 3.68 18.26 -21.74
N GLY A 44 3.34 17.58 -22.83
CA GLY A 44 2.43 16.44 -22.81
C GLY A 44 2.97 15.27 -21.99
N GLY A 45 4.25 14.94 -22.17
CA GLY A 45 4.96 13.90 -21.43
C GLY A 45 5.02 14.20 -19.93
N GLN A 46 5.36 15.42 -19.56
CA GLN A 46 5.42 15.84 -18.16
C GLN A 46 4.07 15.70 -17.46
N ARG A 47 2.98 16.19 -18.08
CA ARG A 47 1.62 16.08 -17.52
C ARG A 47 1.15 14.63 -17.41
N SER A 48 1.46 13.81 -18.41
CA SER A 48 1.11 12.38 -18.40
C SER A 48 1.84 11.64 -17.28
N TRP A 49 3.15 11.90 -17.13
CA TRP A 49 3.96 11.32 -16.07
C TRP A 49 3.49 11.76 -14.69
N GLU A 50 3.20 13.05 -14.49
CA GLU A 50 2.69 13.58 -13.23
C GLU A 50 1.36 12.93 -12.83
N ARG A 51 0.43 12.74 -13.79
CA ARG A 51 -0.81 12.00 -13.54
C ARG A 51 -0.55 10.54 -13.16
N GLY A 52 0.38 9.87 -13.86
CA GLY A 52 0.74 8.48 -13.56
C GLY A 52 1.41 8.35 -12.19
N TYR A 53 2.28 9.27 -11.85
CA TYR A 53 2.95 9.35 -10.55
C TYR A 53 1.94 9.60 -9.42
N ASN A 54 1.07 10.61 -9.57
CA ASN A 54 0.03 10.90 -8.59
C ASN A 54 -0.96 9.75 -8.44
N TYR A 55 -1.24 9.01 -9.53
CA TYR A 55 -2.08 7.81 -9.47
C TYR A 55 -1.41 6.66 -8.71
N ALA A 56 -0.14 6.37 -8.99
CA ALA A 56 0.60 5.29 -8.34
C ALA A 56 0.98 5.60 -6.87
N ASN A 57 1.07 6.88 -6.53
CA ASN A 57 1.41 7.34 -5.19
C ASN A 57 0.20 7.91 -4.45
N ARG A 58 -1.01 7.46 -4.80
CA ARG A 58 -2.21 7.82 -4.05
C ARG A 58 -2.09 7.32 -2.63
N GLN A 59 -2.31 8.23 -1.69
CA GLN A 59 -2.23 7.95 -0.27
C GLN A 59 -3.16 6.78 0.10
N ILE A 60 -4.37 6.74 -0.44
CA ILE A 60 -5.34 5.67 -0.20
C ILE A 60 -4.84 4.28 -0.63
N GLU A 61 -4.07 4.17 -1.72
CA GLU A 61 -3.51 2.89 -2.17
C GLU A 61 -2.40 2.43 -1.21
N ILE A 62 -1.50 3.34 -0.84
CA ILE A 62 -0.40 3.08 0.09
C ILE A 62 -0.95 2.64 1.46
N GLU A 63 -1.89 3.40 2.01
CA GLU A 63 -2.52 3.13 3.30
C GLU A 63 -3.32 1.83 3.29
N GLY A 64 -4.12 1.59 2.26
CA GLY A 64 -4.89 0.36 2.20
C GLY A 64 -4.00 -0.90 2.04
N GLN A 65 -2.88 -0.80 1.32
CA GLN A 65 -1.89 -1.89 1.25
C GLN A 65 -1.19 -2.07 2.61
N ALA A 66 -0.82 -0.99 3.28
CA ALA A 66 -0.27 -1.04 4.64
C ALA A 66 -1.26 -1.69 5.62
N ALA A 67 -2.55 -1.36 5.51
CA ALA A 67 -3.62 -1.96 6.30
C ALA A 67 -3.74 -3.46 6.08
N ALA A 68 -3.76 -3.91 4.82
CA ALA A 68 -3.78 -5.33 4.48
C ALA A 68 -2.54 -6.07 5.01
N ALA A 69 -1.36 -5.44 4.94
CA ALA A 69 -0.11 -6.01 5.44
C ALA A 69 -0.10 -6.13 6.98
N ILE A 70 -0.53 -5.08 7.69
CA ILE A 70 -0.64 -5.08 9.17
C ILE A 70 -1.68 -6.10 9.62
N PHE A 71 -2.86 -6.11 9.00
CA PHE A 71 -3.91 -7.09 9.25
C PHE A 71 -3.41 -8.52 9.08
N GLY A 72 -2.76 -8.82 7.95
CA GLY A 72 -2.16 -10.13 7.68
C GLY A 72 -1.08 -10.51 8.69
N ARG A 73 -0.23 -9.55 9.10
CA ARG A 73 0.83 -9.78 10.09
C ARG A 73 0.27 -10.10 11.47
N VAL A 74 -0.76 -9.38 11.90
CA VAL A 74 -1.40 -9.59 13.21
C VAL A 74 -2.19 -10.90 13.22
N GLY A 75 -3.00 -11.16 12.20
CA GLY A 75 -3.81 -12.38 12.16
C GLY A 75 -2.97 -13.67 12.10
N ARG A 76 -1.76 -13.63 11.50
CA ARG A 76 -0.80 -14.76 11.54
C ARG A 76 -0.23 -15.06 12.95
N LYS A 77 -0.36 -14.15 13.91
CA LYS A 77 0.05 -14.38 15.31
C LYS A 77 -1.06 -15.05 16.13
N SER A 78 -2.30 -14.98 15.66
CA SER A 78 -3.47 -15.54 16.33
C SER A 78 -3.72 -16.97 15.88
N ASP A 79 -4.24 -17.77 16.80
CA ASP A 79 -4.84 -19.05 16.47
C ASP A 79 -6.30 -18.85 16.06
N TYR A 80 -6.87 -19.87 15.42
CA TYR A 80 -8.25 -19.82 14.95
C TYR A 80 -9.25 -19.57 16.11
N ASP A 81 -9.16 -20.29 17.22
CA ASP A 81 -10.08 -20.10 18.35
C ASP A 81 -9.94 -18.73 19.05
N ASN A 82 -8.85 -18.02 18.77
CA ASN A 82 -8.49 -16.75 19.38
C ASN A 82 -8.84 -15.54 18.51
N CYS A 83 -9.71 -15.71 17.51
CA CYS A 83 -10.28 -14.61 16.73
C CYS A 83 -11.77 -14.44 17.00
N GLN A 84 -12.21 -13.20 17.24
CA GLN A 84 -13.61 -12.84 17.40
C GLN A 84 -13.98 -11.67 16.50
N ILE A 85 -15.09 -11.80 15.77
CA ILE A 85 -15.69 -10.70 15.01
C ILE A 85 -16.85 -10.15 15.85
N TYR A 86 -16.92 -8.83 15.97
CA TYR A 86 -18.01 -8.11 16.63
C TYR A 86 -18.79 -7.29 15.60
N ASP A 87 -19.88 -6.66 16.06
CA ASP A 87 -20.72 -5.78 15.24
C ASP A 87 -21.19 -6.50 13.97
N ILE A 88 -21.87 -7.62 14.19
CA ILE A 88 -22.20 -8.58 13.14
C ILE A 88 -23.24 -7.96 12.20
N THR A 89 -22.81 -7.64 10.99
CA THR A 89 -23.67 -7.11 9.93
C THR A 89 -24.43 -8.23 9.21
N LYS A 90 -23.78 -9.39 9.02
CA LYS A 90 -24.37 -10.55 8.33
C LYS A 90 -23.91 -11.84 9.00
N SER A 91 -24.86 -12.71 9.33
CA SER A 91 -24.60 -14.05 9.85
C SER A 91 -25.35 -15.09 9.03
N ARG A 92 -24.60 -16.03 8.42
CA ARG A 92 -25.10 -17.24 7.77
C ARG A 92 -24.47 -18.45 8.46
N ARG A 93 -25.06 -19.64 8.29
CA ARG A 93 -24.63 -20.89 8.97
C ARG A 93 -23.12 -21.07 9.01
N ASP A 94 -22.43 -20.77 7.91
CA ASP A 94 -20.99 -20.98 7.77
C ASP A 94 -20.19 -19.67 7.55
N LEU A 95 -20.83 -18.49 7.63
CA LEU A 95 -20.17 -17.22 7.33
C LEU A 95 -20.62 -16.13 8.29
N ILE A 96 -19.65 -15.47 8.92
CA ILE A 96 -19.89 -14.31 9.78
C ILE A 96 -19.17 -13.12 9.19
N CYS A 97 -19.90 -12.02 9.05
CA CYS A 97 -19.40 -10.71 8.68
C CYS A 97 -19.63 -9.72 9.83
N GLY A 98 -18.69 -8.81 10.05
CA GLY A 98 -18.86 -7.70 10.97
C GLY A 98 -17.86 -6.58 10.72
N GLU A 99 -17.97 -5.50 11.46
CA GLU A 99 -17.18 -4.27 11.25
C GLU A 99 -15.96 -4.18 12.17
N THR A 100 -15.92 -5.03 13.21
CA THR A 100 -14.82 -5.11 14.16
C THR A 100 -14.27 -6.52 14.20
N VAL A 101 -12.95 -6.68 14.25
CA VAL A 101 -12.30 -7.97 14.53
C VAL A 101 -11.21 -7.85 15.57
N GLU A 102 -11.20 -8.79 16.51
CA GLU A 102 -10.16 -8.94 17.53
C GLU A 102 -9.41 -10.23 17.32
N PHE A 103 -8.09 -10.11 17.25
CA PHE A 103 -7.14 -11.21 17.27
C PHE A 103 -6.50 -11.27 18.64
N ARG A 104 -6.53 -12.43 19.28
CA ARG A 104 -5.83 -12.69 20.53
C ARG A 104 -4.62 -13.54 20.22
N TYR A 105 -3.47 -13.17 20.77
CA TYR A 105 -2.22 -13.83 20.41
C TYR A 105 -1.26 -13.86 21.60
N TRP A 106 -0.20 -14.65 21.45
CA TRP A 106 0.85 -14.76 22.44
C TRP A 106 2.00 -13.83 22.07
N SER A 107 2.32 -12.92 22.98
CA SER A 107 3.52 -12.12 22.85
C SER A 107 4.74 -13.03 22.96
N ASN A 108 5.55 -13.12 21.91
CA ASN A 108 6.87 -13.74 21.96
C ASN A 108 7.83 -12.82 22.74
N LYS A 109 7.57 -12.54 24.02
CA LYS A 109 8.56 -11.97 24.93
C LYS A 109 9.59 -13.05 25.28
N ARG A 110 10.32 -13.56 24.28
CA ARG A 110 11.43 -14.51 24.47
C ARG A 110 12.67 -13.87 25.13
N ASN A 111 12.54 -12.68 25.72
CA ASN A 111 13.65 -11.95 26.33
C ASN A 111 13.25 -11.26 27.65
N SER A 112 12.33 -11.83 28.45
CA SER A 112 12.40 -11.56 29.89
C SER A 112 13.62 -12.28 30.45
N PHE A 113 14.72 -11.54 30.51
CA PHE A 113 16.07 -11.92 30.93
C PHE A 113 16.17 -12.24 32.44
N ILE A 114 15.18 -12.94 33.01
CA ILE A 114 15.19 -13.42 34.39
C ILE A 114 14.68 -14.85 34.36
N GLY A 115 15.61 -15.77 34.57
CA GLY A 115 15.45 -17.20 34.28
C GLY A 115 14.31 -17.89 35.01
N ARG A 116 13.60 -18.73 34.27
CA ARG A 116 13.12 -20.03 34.76
C ARG A 116 12.73 -20.92 33.57
N ASP A 117 13.39 -22.07 33.55
CA ASP A 117 13.13 -23.34 32.88
C ASP A 117 12.72 -23.37 31.39
N PRO A 118 13.62 -23.86 30.49
CA PRO A 118 13.32 -24.14 29.10
C PRO A 118 12.70 -25.54 28.96
N GLN A 119 11.48 -25.75 29.44
CA GLN A 119 10.82 -27.06 29.27
C GLN A 119 9.28 -27.03 29.14
N SER A 120 8.70 -25.93 28.66
CA SER A 120 7.30 -25.96 28.19
C SER A 120 7.25 -26.13 26.66
N SER A 121 6.93 -27.34 26.24
CA SER A 121 6.69 -27.77 24.85
C SER A 121 5.82 -26.79 24.03
N PRO A 122 6.01 -26.73 22.69
CA PRO A 122 5.27 -25.87 21.77
C PRO A 122 3.85 -26.40 21.48
N GLY A 123 3.08 -26.69 22.53
CA GLY A 123 1.72 -27.23 22.45
C GLY A 123 0.91 -27.13 23.75
N SER A 124 1.40 -26.40 24.75
CA SER A 124 0.61 -26.14 25.96
C SER A 124 -0.37 -25.00 25.69
N SER A 125 -1.63 -25.26 26.00
CA SER A 125 -2.83 -24.40 25.96
C SER A 125 -2.72 -23.13 26.81
N GLY A 126 -1.64 -22.37 26.66
CA GLY A 126 -1.47 -21.08 27.30
C GLY A 126 -2.59 -20.16 26.84
N SER A 127 -3.27 -19.48 27.76
CA SER A 127 -4.22 -18.45 27.39
C SER A 127 -3.50 -17.34 26.60
N PRO A 128 -4.12 -16.74 25.58
CA PRO A 128 -3.52 -15.62 24.85
C PRO A 128 -3.19 -14.49 25.83
N THR A 129 -2.09 -13.79 25.60
CA THR A 129 -1.56 -12.77 26.52
C THR A 129 -1.77 -11.34 26.04
N GLU A 130 -2.05 -11.17 24.75
CA GLU A 130 -2.27 -9.88 24.10
C GLU A 130 -3.46 -9.97 23.14
N TYR A 131 -4.02 -8.81 22.79
CA TYR A 131 -5.01 -8.67 21.73
C TYR A 131 -4.65 -7.53 20.78
N ALA A 132 -5.18 -7.62 19.57
CA ALA A 132 -5.21 -6.55 18.58
C ALA A 132 -6.64 -6.47 18.01
N ARG A 133 -7.32 -5.35 18.25
CA ARG A 133 -8.68 -5.10 17.81
C ARG A 133 -8.68 -4.08 16.68
N PHE A 134 -9.11 -4.50 15.50
CA PHE A 134 -9.35 -3.64 14.35
C PHE A 134 -10.80 -3.19 14.36
N TYR A 135 -11.03 -1.89 14.17
CA TYR A 135 -12.35 -1.28 14.11
C TYR A 135 -12.28 -0.02 13.26
N LEU A 136 -13.42 0.33 12.66
CA LEU A 136 -13.61 1.62 12.03
C LEU A 136 -14.05 2.62 13.10
N GLU A 137 -13.32 3.69 13.26
CA GLU A 137 -13.77 4.86 14.01
C GLU A 137 -14.49 5.79 13.03
N GLU A 138 -15.73 6.13 13.34
CA GLU A 138 -16.49 7.11 12.56
C GLU A 138 -15.87 8.50 12.74
N GLY A 139 -15.57 9.16 11.62
CA GLY A 139 -15.10 10.55 11.59
C GLY A 139 -16.27 11.52 11.37
N ASP A 140 -16.03 12.81 11.66
CA ASP A 140 -17.05 13.85 11.54
C ASP A 140 -17.50 14.11 10.08
N ASP A 141 -16.64 13.82 9.09
CA ASP A 141 -16.83 14.19 7.68
C ASP A 141 -17.19 13.00 6.75
N GLU A 142 -18.01 12.05 7.23
CA GLU A 142 -18.38 10.77 6.55
C GLU A 142 -17.20 9.81 6.26
N ALA A 143 -15.97 10.29 6.41
CA ALA A 143 -14.73 9.57 6.21
C ALA A 143 -14.26 8.96 7.55
N GLY A 144 -14.32 7.64 7.67
CA GLY A 144 -13.87 6.92 8.85
C GLY A 144 -12.36 6.71 8.88
N VAL A 145 -11.86 6.35 10.05
CA VAL A 145 -10.45 6.00 10.28
C VAL A 145 -10.35 4.56 10.75
N LEU A 146 -9.63 3.72 9.99
CA LEU A 146 -9.37 2.34 10.41
C LEU A 146 -8.25 2.35 11.45
N LYS A 147 -8.59 1.92 12.67
CA LYS A 147 -7.66 1.84 13.80
C LYS A 147 -7.40 0.40 14.22
N VAL A 148 -6.26 0.19 14.86
CA VAL A 148 -5.96 -1.03 15.62
C VAL A 148 -5.57 -0.68 17.04
N ASP A 149 -6.27 -1.29 17.99
CA ASP A 149 -5.99 -1.22 19.41
C ASP A 149 -5.22 -2.45 19.86
N TYR A 150 -4.06 -2.25 20.45
CA TYR A 150 -3.26 -3.27 21.10
C TYR A 150 -3.41 -3.19 22.61
N GLY A 151 -3.48 -4.35 23.26
CA GLY A 151 -3.53 -4.45 24.71
C GLY A 151 -3.21 -5.84 25.22
N LEU A 152 -3.21 -5.99 26.54
CA LEU A 152 -3.01 -7.27 27.21
C LEU A 152 -4.34 -8.03 27.34
N TYR A 153 -4.29 -9.36 27.39
CA TYR A 153 -5.42 -10.25 27.54
C TYR A 153 -5.09 -11.37 28.55
N PRO A 154 -6.05 -11.89 29.34
CA PRO A 154 -7.40 -11.36 29.56
C PRO A 154 -7.34 -10.22 30.57
N GLN A 155 -7.80 -9.03 30.20
CA GLN A 155 -7.86 -7.92 31.15
C GLN A 155 -9.32 -7.61 31.46
N GLY A 156 -9.73 -7.93 32.70
CA GLY A 156 -11.06 -7.62 33.26
C GLY A 156 -11.42 -6.13 33.31
N SER A 157 -10.65 -5.26 32.66
CA SER A 157 -10.93 -3.85 32.49
C SER A 157 -10.53 -3.42 31.08
N ARG A 158 -11.40 -3.67 30.09
CA ARG A 158 -11.34 -3.10 28.72
C ARG A 158 -11.46 -1.56 28.69
N GLN A 159 -11.05 -0.87 29.75
CA GLN A 159 -11.27 0.57 29.92
C GLN A 159 -10.37 1.41 29.02
N ARG A 160 -9.24 0.89 28.53
CA ARG A 160 -8.40 1.58 27.54
C ARG A 160 -7.46 0.62 26.81
N ALA A 161 -7.34 0.79 25.50
CA ALA A 161 -6.26 0.16 24.74
C ALA A 161 -4.91 0.65 25.28
N ALA A 162 -3.93 -0.25 25.41
CA ALA A 162 -2.58 0.14 25.82
C ALA A 162 -1.91 0.99 24.73
N ARG A 163 -2.25 0.73 23.47
CA ARG A 163 -1.78 1.49 22.31
C ARG A 163 -2.79 1.41 21.19
N SER A 164 -3.19 2.56 20.65
CA SER A 164 -4.00 2.66 19.43
C SER A 164 -3.14 3.16 18.28
N VAL A 165 -3.33 2.61 17.09
CA VAL A 165 -2.61 3.01 15.87
C VAL A 165 -3.61 3.21 14.74
N THR A 166 -3.59 4.39 14.13
CA THR A 166 -4.27 4.65 12.86
C THR A 166 -3.55 3.92 11.74
N ILE A 167 -4.29 3.14 10.94
CA ILE A 167 -3.71 2.32 9.87
C ILE A 167 -4.07 2.86 8.49
N ALA A 168 -5.28 3.40 8.35
CA ALA A 168 -5.75 4.05 7.13
C ALA A 168 -6.76 5.13 7.47
N GLU A 169 -6.70 6.24 6.75
CA GLU A 169 -7.66 7.34 6.78
C GLU A 169 -8.58 7.26 5.57
N ASN A 170 -9.64 8.08 5.55
CA ASN A 170 -10.59 8.15 4.45
C ASN A 170 -11.26 6.80 4.11
N VAL A 171 -11.56 6.03 5.16
CA VAL A 171 -12.17 4.71 5.06
C VAL A 171 -13.68 4.86 5.01
N THR A 172 -14.28 4.50 3.89
CA THR A 172 -15.73 4.53 3.69
C THR A 172 -16.41 3.31 4.28
N SER A 173 -15.78 2.15 4.21
CA SER A 173 -16.30 0.96 4.89
C SER A 173 -15.21 -0.09 5.13
N VAL A 174 -15.38 -0.86 6.20
CA VAL A 174 -14.58 -2.07 6.47
C VAL A 174 -15.51 -3.23 6.79
N GLU A 175 -15.20 -4.40 6.26
CA GLU A 175 -15.95 -5.61 6.56
C GLU A 175 -14.97 -6.76 6.79
N PHE A 176 -15.03 -7.34 7.98
CA PHE A 176 -14.30 -8.54 8.34
C PHE A 176 -15.19 -9.75 8.14
N ARG A 177 -14.67 -10.78 7.50
CA ARG A 177 -15.39 -12.01 7.20
C ARG A 177 -14.62 -13.22 7.68
N ARG A 178 -15.32 -14.16 8.30
CA ARG A 178 -14.76 -15.45 8.71
C ARG A 178 -15.75 -16.56 8.39
N THR A 179 -15.23 -17.65 7.85
CA THR A 179 -15.99 -18.89 7.67
C THR A 179 -15.95 -19.74 8.95
N ARG A 180 -17.09 -20.35 9.31
CA ARG A 180 -17.20 -21.33 10.40
C ARG A 180 -17.54 -22.70 9.81
N PHE A 181 -16.97 -23.75 10.36
CA PHE A 181 -17.29 -25.13 10.02
C PHE A 181 -17.50 -25.90 11.33
N ASN A 182 -18.69 -26.49 11.53
CA ASN A 182 -19.06 -27.16 12.79
C ASN A 182 -18.90 -26.29 14.06
N SER A 183 -19.27 -25.01 13.99
CA SER A 183 -19.12 -24.03 15.08
C SER A 183 -17.67 -23.70 15.49
N ILE A 184 -16.69 -24.42 14.94
CA ILE A 184 -15.26 -24.11 15.05
C ILE A 184 -14.91 -23.24 13.85
N GLY A 185 -14.30 -22.08 14.09
CA GLY A 185 -13.96 -21.21 12.98
C GLY A 185 -12.71 -21.75 12.28
N HIS A 186 -12.87 -22.46 11.16
CA HIS A 186 -11.75 -22.94 10.38
C HIS A 186 -11.33 -21.91 9.31
N GLY A 187 -10.02 -21.72 9.17
CA GLY A 187 -9.41 -21.06 8.01
C GLY A 187 -8.91 -19.63 8.27
N SER A 188 -9.11 -18.76 7.28
CA SER A 188 -8.61 -17.39 7.26
C SER A 188 -9.69 -16.37 7.60
N VAL A 189 -9.27 -15.24 8.18
CA VAL A 189 -10.13 -14.06 8.29
C VAL A 189 -9.83 -13.16 7.11
N LYS A 190 -10.86 -12.72 6.41
CA LYS A 190 -10.76 -11.79 5.29
C LYS A 190 -11.16 -10.40 5.75
N MET A 191 -10.45 -9.38 5.27
CA MET A 191 -10.78 -7.97 5.43
C MET A 191 -11.10 -7.44 4.04
N LYS A 192 -12.24 -6.77 3.90
CA LYS A 192 -12.58 -5.95 2.75
C LYS A 192 -12.60 -4.49 3.22
N LEU A 193 -11.66 -3.69 2.72
CA LEU A 193 -11.50 -2.29 3.07
C LEU A 193 -11.80 -1.44 1.83
N THR A 194 -12.69 -0.46 1.96
CA THR A 194 -13.00 0.50 0.90
C THR A 194 -12.61 1.89 1.36
N LEU A 195 -11.73 2.54 0.59
CA LEU A 195 -11.26 3.89 0.85
C LEU A 195 -11.73 4.81 -0.28
N THR A 196 -12.05 6.06 0.04
CA THR A 196 -12.47 7.07 -0.93
C THR A 196 -11.53 8.26 -0.84
N ASP A 197 -10.91 8.61 -1.95
CA ASP A 197 -10.04 9.77 -2.06
C ASP A 197 -10.87 11.06 -1.85
N PRO A 198 -10.57 11.90 -0.85
CA PRO A 198 -11.33 13.13 -0.62
C PRO A 198 -11.17 14.15 -1.75
N ASP A 199 -10.05 14.10 -2.49
CA ASP A 199 -9.72 15.11 -3.49
C ASP A 199 -10.50 14.91 -4.81
N ASP A 200 -10.74 13.65 -5.21
CA ASP A 200 -11.39 13.33 -6.47
C ASP A 200 -12.55 12.33 -6.37
N GLY A 201 -12.91 11.91 -5.16
CA GLY A 201 -14.01 10.99 -4.88
C GLY A 201 -13.78 9.57 -5.40
N LYS A 202 -12.57 9.22 -5.85
CA LYS A 202 -12.32 7.86 -6.35
C LYS A 202 -12.26 6.87 -5.20
N THR A 203 -12.98 5.78 -5.40
CA THR A 203 -13.01 4.69 -4.44
C THR A 203 -12.07 3.58 -4.86
N ILE A 204 -11.29 3.05 -3.92
CA ILE A 204 -10.57 1.79 -4.10
C ILE A 204 -11.06 0.76 -3.09
N THR A 205 -11.01 -0.52 -3.46
CA THR A 205 -11.34 -1.62 -2.55
C THR A 205 -10.16 -2.57 -2.47
N ILE A 206 -9.65 -2.75 -1.25
CA ILE A 206 -8.53 -3.63 -0.96
C ILE A 206 -9.03 -4.82 -0.14
N THR A 207 -8.62 -6.01 -0.54
CA THR A 207 -8.97 -7.24 0.16
C THR A 207 -7.71 -7.83 0.77
N GLY A 208 -7.71 -7.99 2.09
CA GLY A 208 -6.67 -8.69 2.85
C GLY A 208 -7.18 -10.04 3.33
N ALA A 209 -6.29 -11.00 3.52
CA ALA A 209 -6.59 -12.25 4.20
C ALA A 209 -5.48 -12.59 5.18
N ALA A 210 -5.87 -13.00 6.39
CA ALA A 210 -4.96 -13.49 7.39
C ALA A 210 -5.23 -14.98 7.62
N LEU A 211 -4.25 -15.81 7.27
CA LEU A 211 -4.26 -17.22 7.65
C LEU A 211 -3.82 -17.32 9.11
N MET A 212 -4.71 -17.82 9.96
CA MET A 212 -4.42 -18.03 11.38
C MET A 212 -3.64 -19.32 11.57
N ARG A 213 -2.94 -19.41 12.70
CA ARG A 213 -2.23 -20.63 13.08
C ARG A 213 -3.25 -21.71 13.50
N ASN A 214 -2.91 -22.96 13.18
CA ASN A 214 -3.63 -24.16 13.59
C ASN A 214 -3.08 -24.70 14.91
#